data_AF-A0A842LUL4-F1
#
_entry.id   AF-A0A842LUL4-F1
#
_cell.length_a   1.000
_cell.length_b   1.000
_cell.length_c   1.000
_cell.angle_alpha   90.00
_cell.angle_beta   90.00
_cell.angle_gamma   90.00
#
_symmetry.space_group_name_H-M   'P 1'
#
loop_
_entity.id
_entity.type
_entity.pdbx_description
1 polymer ?
#
loop_
_entity_poly.entity_id
_entity_poly.type
_entity_poly.pdbx_seq_one_letter_code
_entity_poly.pdbx_strand_id
1 'polypeptide(L)'
;MKHKGAILIVIGVVALAAMILIIGPGEIEDALRKADPVYVLMAVVLEFIILALFTLRWSITTRAVSIDVGKRHLFPMLLVGMAINNLTPSARGGGEPVRAYMLGKYSRASMESAFATVIADRGLDTFPFIFLAVLTIIGIVLYFDLSRWILAALIASVVIIVVAFFLALYVSVDRDAGERITGWILGVVKRFYRKNHERLERRVRSALHEFQSTMRMMLAEKNVLLYGIPISFLLWILEIIRVYLIFAAFGTDISLLVIAEVFILATLIGMIPLLPGGLGAVDGIMIVFY
;
A
#
# COMPACT_ATOMS: atom_id res chain seq x y z
N MET A 1 -10.44 -22.76 -15.21
CA MET A 1 -9.53 -22.02 -14.30
C MET A 1 -8.16 -21.71 -14.90
N LYS A 2 -7.59 -22.55 -15.79
CA LYS A 2 -6.25 -22.34 -16.41
C LYS A 2 -6.10 -21.05 -17.25
N HIS A 3 -7.17 -20.57 -17.89
CA HIS A 3 -7.08 -19.39 -18.78
C HIS A 3 -7.08 -18.03 -18.07
N LYS A 4 -7.54 -17.94 -16.81
CA LYS A 4 -7.65 -16.65 -16.10
C LYS A 4 -6.29 -16.05 -15.73
N GLY A 5 -5.31 -16.90 -15.37
CA GLY A 5 -3.95 -16.45 -15.09
C GLY A 5 -3.23 -15.98 -16.35
N ALA A 6 -3.41 -16.69 -17.47
CA ALA A 6 -2.85 -16.29 -18.76
C ALA A 6 -3.38 -14.92 -19.21
N ILE A 7 -4.67 -14.62 -19.00
CA ILE A 7 -5.26 -13.32 -19.32
C ILE A 7 -4.60 -12.19 -18.53
N LEU A 8 -4.37 -12.36 -17.23
CA LEU A 8 -3.71 -11.33 -16.40
C LEU A 8 -2.25 -11.10 -16.82
N ILE A 9 -1.53 -12.17 -17.18
CA ILE A 9 -0.16 -12.07 -17.72
C ILE A 9 -0.17 -11.30 -19.04
N VAL A 10 -1.10 -11.63 -19.96
CA VAL A 10 -1.24 -10.92 -21.24
C VAL A 10 -1.56 -9.45 -21.00
N ILE A 11 -2.46 -9.11 -20.08
CA ILE A 11 -2.77 -7.72 -19.73
C ILE A 11 -1.52 -7.00 -19.21
N GLY A 12 -0.75 -7.61 -18.31
CA GLY A 12 0.48 -7.02 -17.78
C GLY A 12 1.54 -6.81 -18.87
N VAL A 13 1.72 -7.78 -19.77
CA VAL A 13 2.65 -7.68 -20.91
C VAL A 13 2.22 -6.60 -21.88
N VAL A 14 0.92 -6.52 -22.20
CA VAL A 14 0.37 -5.47 -23.08
C VAL A 14 0.52 -4.09 -22.45
N ALA A 15 0.26 -3.94 -21.14
CA ALA A 15 0.45 -2.68 -20.43
C ALA A 15 1.93 -2.24 -20.45
N LEU A 16 2.86 -3.16 -20.17
CA LEU A 16 4.29 -2.88 -20.22
C LEU A 16 4.75 -2.50 -21.64
N ALA A 17 4.31 -3.25 -22.65
CA ALA A 17 4.62 -2.96 -24.04
C ALA A 17 4.07 -1.60 -24.48
N ALA A 18 2.84 -1.26 -24.08
CA ALA A 18 2.25 0.05 -24.34
C ALA A 18 3.06 1.17 -23.68
N MET A 19 3.51 1.01 -22.42
CA MET A 19 4.37 2.00 -21.75
C MET A 19 5.69 2.19 -22.49
N ILE A 20 6.36 1.10 -22.90
CA ILE A 20 7.62 1.18 -23.66
C ILE A 20 7.42 1.89 -25.00
N LEU A 21 6.31 1.63 -25.69
CA LEU A 21 6.00 2.27 -26.96
C LEU A 21 5.65 3.76 -26.80
N ILE A 22 5.00 4.15 -25.69
CA ILE A 22 4.66 5.55 -25.40
C ILE A 22 5.90 6.36 -25.03
N ILE A 23 6.77 5.82 -24.18
CA ILE A 23 8.02 6.48 -23.76
C ILE A 23 9.02 6.52 -24.93
N GLY A 24 9.07 5.46 -25.73
CA GLY A 24 10.01 5.33 -26.83
C GLY A 24 11.16 4.40 -26.44
N PRO A 25 11.32 3.22 -27.10
CA PRO A 25 12.35 2.27 -26.74
C PRO A 25 13.78 2.81 -26.92
N GLY A 26 13.99 3.71 -27.88
CA GLY A 26 15.28 4.39 -28.06
C GLY A 26 15.64 5.32 -26.91
N GLU A 27 14.67 6.06 -26.36
CA GLU A 27 14.90 6.93 -25.19
C GLU A 27 15.24 6.11 -23.95
N ILE A 28 14.56 4.97 -23.76
CA ILE A 28 14.86 4.02 -22.68
C ILE A 28 16.27 3.46 -22.84
N GLU A 29 16.65 3.04 -24.04
CA GLU A 29 18.00 2.51 -24.32
C GLU A 29 19.08 3.58 -24.04
N ASP A 30 18.88 4.80 -24.53
CA ASP A 30 19.81 5.91 -24.32
C ASP A 30 19.94 6.28 -22.83
N ALA A 31 18.83 6.25 -22.08
CA ALA A 31 18.84 6.45 -20.64
C ALA A 31 19.61 5.33 -19.92
N LEU A 32 19.36 4.07 -20.27
CA LEU A 32 20.07 2.93 -19.67
C LEU A 32 21.57 2.94 -19.99
N ARG A 33 21.98 3.41 -21.17
CA ARG A 33 23.39 3.57 -21.54
C ARG A 33 24.10 4.67 -20.75
N LYS A 34 23.38 5.68 -20.28
CA LYS A 34 23.92 6.77 -19.44
C LYS A 34 23.99 6.38 -17.96
N ALA A 35 23.14 5.48 -17.51
CA ALA A 35 23.10 5.05 -16.12
C ALA A 35 24.29 4.12 -15.78
N ASP A 36 24.91 4.32 -14.62
CA ASP A 36 25.89 3.40 -14.07
C ASP A 36 25.20 2.08 -13.67
N PRO A 37 25.58 0.95 -14.29
CA PRO A 37 24.92 -0.34 -14.09
C PRO A 37 25.06 -0.88 -12.66
N VAL A 38 26.07 -0.47 -11.89
CA VAL A 38 26.26 -0.92 -10.51
C VAL A 38 25.15 -0.39 -9.62
N TYR A 39 24.84 0.90 -9.72
CA TYR A 39 23.76 1.51 -8.93
C TYR A 39 22.39 0.97 -9.32
N VAL A 40 22.15 0.73 -10.62
CA VAL A 40 20.93 0.07 -11.10
C VAL A 40 20.80 -1.34 -10.51
N LEU A 41 21.87 -2.14 -10.54
CA LEU A 41 21.88 -3.48 -9.96
C LEU A 41 21.63 -3.44 -8.45
N MET A 42 22.24 -2.50 -7.72
CA MET A 42 21.99 -2.30 -6.30
C MET A 42 20.51 -1.99 -6.03
N ALA A 43 19.89 -1.11 -6.81
CA ALA A 43 18.47 -0.78 -6.68
C ALA A 43 17.57 -2.00 -6.92
N VAL A 44 17.90 -2.83 -7.91
CA VAL A 44 17.18 -4.08 -8.21
C VAL A 44 17.33 -5.09 -7.06
N VAL A 45 18.55 -5.31 -6.55
CA VAL A 45 18.77 -6.20 -5.40
C VAL A 45 18.00 -5.69 -4.17
N LEU A 46 18.01 -4.38 -3.95
CA LEU A 46 17.30 -3.75 -2.84
C LEU A 46 15.79 -3.95 -2.95
N GLU A 47 15.22 -3.90 -4.16
CA GLU A 47 13.81 -4.23 -4.40
C GLU A 47 13.47 -5.65 -3.93
N PHE A 48 14.29 -6.65 -4.25
CA PHE A 48 14.06 -8.01 -3.77
C PHE A 48 14.13 -8.12 -2.24
N ILE A 49 15.01 -7.36 -1.60
CA ILE A 49 15.10 -7.27 -0.14
C ILE A 49 13.82 -6.66 0.44
N ILE A 50 13.34 -5.56 -0.14
CA ILE A 50 12.07 -4.89 0.23
C ILE A 50 10.91 -5.88 0.13
N LEU A 51 10.77 -6.60 -0.99
CA LEU A 51 9.70 -7.60 -1.18
C LEU A 51 9.79 -8.75 -0.18
N ALA A 52 10.99 -9.18 0.18
CA ALA A 52 11.21 -10.20 1.21
C ALA A 52 10.80 -9.69 2.60
N LEU A 53 11.09 -8.44 2.94
CA LEU A 53 10.69 -7.80 4.20
C LEU A 53 9.17 -7.59 4.28
N PHE A 54 8.51 -7.16 3.20
CA PHE A 54 7.04 -7.13 3.13
C PHE A 54 6.45 -8.50 3.41
N THR A 55 7.01 -9.55 2.80
CA THR A 55 6.56 -10.93 3.01
C THR A 55 6.79 -11.38 4.46
N LEU A 56 7.93 -11.01 5.06
CA LEU A 56 8.23 -11.30 6.46
C LEU A 56 7.23 -10.62 7.40
N ARG A 57 6.98 -9.32 7.20
CA ARG A 57 6.01 -8.55 7.99
C ARG A 57 4.62 -9.18 7.92
N TRP A 58 4.16 -9.50 6.71
CA TRP A 58 2.85 -10.13 6.52
C TRP A 58 2.80 -11.53 7.16
N SER A 59 3.89 -12.30 7.09
CA SER A 59 3.99 -13.59 7.81
C SER A 59 3.84 -13.44 9.32
N ILE A 60 4.39 -12.39 9.92
CA ILE A 60 4.21 -12.09 11.35
C ILE A 60 2.73 -11.80 11.66
N THR A 61 2.07 -10.95 10.86
CA THR A 61 0.64 -10.62 11.07
C THR A 61 -0.29 -11.81 10.93
N THR A 62 -0.05 -12.69 9.94
CA THR A 62 -0.87 -13.90 9.72
C THR A 62 -0.69 -14.94 10.83
N ARG A 63 0.55 -15.13 11.32
CA ARG A 63 0.85 -16.03 12.45
C ARG A 63 0.19 -15.60 13.75
N ALA A 64 0.05 -14.29 13.98
CA ALA A 64 -0.60 -13.74 15.18
C ALA A 64 -2.07 -14.20 15.34
N VAL A 65 -2.71 -14.64 14.25
CA VAL A 65 -4.11 -15.10 14.24
C VAL A 65 -4.21 -16.57 13.81
N SER A 66 -3.15 -17.34 14.04
CA SER A 66 -3.08 -18.77 13.74
C SER A 66 -3.26 -19.13 12.25
N ILE A 67 -3.02 -18.18 11.33
CA ILE A 67 -2.95 -18.45 9.90
C ILE A 67 -1.48 -18.75 9.55
N ASP A 68 -1.04 -19.99 9.75
CA ASP A 68 0.35 -20.38 9.45
C ASP A 68 0.52 -20.77 7.99
N VAL A 69 0.95 -19.80 7.18
CA VAL A 69 1.35 -20.00 5.78
C VAL A 69 2.83 -19.69 5.64
N GLY A 70 3.58 -20.62 5.05
CA GLY A 70 5.00 -20.42 4.80
C GLY A 70 5.27 -19.24 3.86
N LYS A 71 6.34 -18.47 4.13
CA LYS A 71 6.75 -17.27 3.37
C LYS A 71 6.84 -17.51 1.85
N ARG A 72 7.26 -18.71 1.43
CA ARG A 72 7.32 -19.12 0.01
C ARG A 72 5.97 -19.10 -0.71
N HIS A 73 4.86 -19.23 0.02
CA HIS A 73 3.50 -19.16 -0.51
C HIS A 73 2.89 -17.77 -0.33
N LEU A 74 3.28 -17.05 0.73
CA LEU A 74 2.89 -15.65 0.92
C LEU A 74 3.50 -14.71 -0.12
N PHE A 75 4.76 -14.95 -0.52
CA PHE A 75 5.46 -14.09 -1.47
C PHE A 75 4.74 -13.97 -2.83
N PRO A 76 4.35 -15.07 -3.52
CA PRO A 76 3.55 -14.95 -4.75
C PRO A 76 2.19 -14.26 -4.55
N MET A 77 1.54 -14.46 -3.40
CA MET A 77 0.27 -13.78 -3.10
C MET A 77 0.48 -12.26 -2.97
N LEU A 78 1.57 -11.84 -2.31
CA LEU A 78 1.98 -10.44 -2.21
C LEU A 78 2.21 -9.83 -3.60
N LEU A 79 2.98 -10.51 -4.46
CA LEU A 79 3.25 -10.06 -5.83
C LEU A 79 1.98 -9.89 -6.66
N VAL A 80 1.04 -10.84 -6.57
CA VAL A 80 -0.26 -10.73 -7.26
C VAL A 80 -1.03 -9.51 -6.76
N GLY A 81 -1.03 -9.25 -5.45
CA GLY A 81 -1.66 -8.05 -4.90
C GLY A 81 -1.01 -6.75 -5.39
N MET A 82 0.32 -6.69 -5.37
CA MET A 82 1.07 -5.52 -5.86
C MET A 82 0.83 -5.26 -7.35
N ALA A 83 0.81 -6.32 -8.16
CA ALA A 83 0.50 -6.20 -9.58
C ALA A 83 -0.92 -5.62 -9.82
N ILE A 84 -1.91 -6.06 -9.04
CA ILE A 84 -3.27 -5.52 -9.14
C ILE A 84 -3.30 -4.06 -8.69
N ASN A 85 -2.61 -3.72 -7.60
CA ASN A 85 -2.50 -2.34 -7.11
C ASN A 85 -1.98 -1.38 -8.17
N ASN A 86 -0.98 -1.81 -8.94
CA ASN A 86 -0.41 -1.02 -10.04
C ASN A 86 -1.35 -0.90 -11.25
N LEU A 87 -2.31 -1.82 -11.41
CA LEU A 87 -3.29 -1.79 -12.51
C LEU A 87 -4.60 -1.09 -12.13
N THR A 88 -4.90 -0.96 -10.84
CA THR A 88 -6.14 -0.34 -10.36
C THR A 88 -5.94 1.15 -10.03
N PRO A 89 -6.97 1.99 -10.23
CA PRO A 89 -7.00 3.34 -9.65
C PRO A 89 -6.85 3.26 -8.12
N SER A 90 -6.20 4.26 -7.52
CA SER A 90 -5.84 4.36 -6.09
C SER A 90 -4.49 3.79 -5.65
N ALA A 91 -3.66 3.29 -6.58
CA ALA A 91 -2.27 2.81 -6.41
C ALA A 91 -2.02 1.72 -5.35
N ARG A 92 -2.90 1.53 -4.36
CA ARG A 92 -2.64 0.77 -3.12
C ARG A 92 -3.88 0.12 -2.49
N GLY A 93 -5.03 0.08 -3.19
CA GLY A 93 -6.28 -0.45 -2.62
C GLY A 93 -6.96 -1.61 -3.36
N GLY A 94 -6.59 -1.87 -4.62
CA GLY A 94 -7.29 -2.86 -5.46
C GLY A 94 -6.85 -4.31 -5.27
N GLY A 95 -5.61 -4.53 -4.83
CA GLY A 95 -4.97 -5.83 -4.68
C GLY A 95 -5.21 -6.49 -3.33
N GLU A 96 -5.60 -5.72 -2.33
CA GLU A 96 -5.80 -6.13 -0.94
C GLU A 96 -6.91 -7.20 -0.83
N PRO A 97 -8.10 -7.03 -1.45
CA PRO A 97 -9.13 -8.07 -1.45
C PRO A 97 -8.66 -9.36 -2.14
N VAL A 98 -7.82 -9.25 -3.17
CA VAL A 98 -7.29 -10.42 -3.90
C VAL A 98 -6.28 -11.18 -3.05
N ARG A 99 -5.38 -10.46 -2.36
CA ARG A 99 -4.46 -11.07 -1.37
C ARG A 99 -5.22 -11.80 -0.28
N ALA A 100 -6.26 -11.19 0.27
CA ALA A 100 -7.10 -11.79 1.31
C ALA A 100 -7.83 -13.05 0.80
N TYR A 101 -8.40 -12.99 -0.41
CA TYR A 101 -9.05 -14.14 -1.04
C TYR A 101 -8.07 -15.30 -1.25
N MET A 102 -6.88 -15.03 -1.77
CA MET A 102 -5.85 -16.06 -1.99
C MET A 102 -5.41 -16.68 -0.66
N LEU A 103 -5.19 -15.86 0.36
CA LEU A 103 -4.81 -16.31 1.69
C LEU A 103 -5.89 -17.20 2.30
N GLY A 104 -7.13 -16.70 2.41
CA GLY A 104 -8.25 -17.45 3.00
C GLY A 104 -8.54 -18.75 2.25
N LYS A 105 -8.45 -18.74 0.92
CA LYS A 105 -8.61 -19.95 0.11
C LYS A 105 -7.48 -20.97 0.36
N TYR A 106 -6.24 -20.51 0.49
CA TYR A 106 -5.08 -21.37 0.69
C TYR A 106 -5.03 -21.95 2.11
N SER A 107 -5.26 -21.12 3.13
CA SER A 107 -5.22 -21.51 4.54
C SER A 107 -6.52 -22.10 5.08
N ARG A 108 -7.62 -22.06 4.29
CA ARG A 108 -8.99 -22.37 4.72
C ARG A 108 -9.50 -21.49 5.87
N ALA A 109 -8.84 -20.35 6.11
CA ALA A 109 -9.35 -19.32 7.01
C ALA A 109 -10.57 -18.63 6.38
N SER A 110 -11.39 -18.00 7.22
CA SER A 110 -12.46 -17.14 6.74
C SER A 110 -11.92 -15.98 5.91
N MET A 111 -12.73 -15.46 4.99
CA MET A 111 -12.35 -14.32 4.17
C MET A 111 -12.13 -13.08 5.05
N GLU A 112 -12.92 -12.96 6.10
CA GLU A 112 -12.95 -11.85 7.04
C GLU A 112 -11.68 -11.80 7.89
N SER A 113 -11.23 -12.95 8.40
CA SER A 113 -9.97 -13.05 9.13
C SER A 113 -8.77 -12.82 8.20
N ALA A 114 -8.75 -13.44 7.02
CA ALA A 114 -7.71 -13.20 6.03
C ALA A 114 -7.64 -11.73 5.61
N PHE A 115 -8.79 -11.08 5.40
CA PHE A 115 -8.87 -9.67 5.05
C PHE A 115 -8.38 -8.78 6.19
N ALA A 116 -8.73 -9.07 7.44
CA ALA A 116 -8.18 -8.37 8.60
C ALA A 116 -6.65 -8.40 8.62
N THR A 117 -5.99 -9.53 8.33
CA THR A 117 -4.51 -9.59 8.27
C THR A 117 -3.92 -8.68 7.20
N VAL A 118 -4.57 -8.57 6.04
CA VAL A 118 -4.12 -7.69 4.95
C VAL A 118 -4.31 -6.22 5.34
N ILE A 119 -5.45 -5.87 5.96
CA ILE A 119 -5.70 -4.50 6.45
C ILE A 119 -4.75 -4.13 7.58
N ALA A 120 -4.43 -5.05 8.50
CA ALA A 120 -3.43 -4.80 9.53
C ALA A 120 -2.02 -4.60 8.95
N ASP A 121 -1.61 -5.40 7.95
CA ASP A 121 -0.36 -5.17 7.22
C ASP A 121 -0.33 -3.80 6.52
N ARG A 122 -1.47 -3.34 5.96
CA ARG A 122 -1.60 -1.96 5.45
C ARG A 122 -1.53 -0.91 6.54
N GLY A 123 -2.11 -1.18 7.71
CA GLY A 123 -2.04 -0.28 8.85
C GLY A 123 -0.60 -0.07 9.32
N LEU A 124 0.18 -1.16 9.41
CA LEU A 124 1.61 -1.12 9.72
C LEU A 124 2.42 -0.34 8.67
N ASP A 125 1.99 -0.36 7.41
CA ASP A 125 2.61 0.41 6.33
C ASP A 125 2.29 1.91 6.38
N THR A 126 1.02 2.22 6.69
CA THR A 126 0.48 3.58 6.70
C THR A 126 0.98 4.37 7.90
N PHE A 127 1.27 3.71 9.03
CA PHE A 127 1.74 4.39 10.23
C PHE A 127 3.10 5.09 10.04
N PRO A 128 4.18 4.44 9.57
CA PRO A 128 5.42 5.14 9.24
C PRO A 128 5.25 6.17 8.13
N PHE A 129 4.37 5.91 7.15
CA PHE A 129 4.08 6.88 6.09
C PHE A 129 3.52 8.19 6.67
N ILE A 130 2.54 8.12 7.57
CA ILE A 130 2.00 9.29 8.26
C ILE A 130 3.11 10.03 9.00
N PHE A 131 3.96 9.31 9.72
CA PHE A 131 5.08 9.90 10.44
C PHE A 131 6.04 10.64 9.50
N LEU A 132 6.43 10.01 8.39
CA LEU A 132 7.30 10.62 7.39
C LEU A 132 6.62 11.81 6.69
N ALA A 133 5.33 11.71 6.38
CA ALA A 133 4.56 12.80 5.77
C ALA A 133 4.49 14.04 6.68
N VAL A 134 4.33 13.84 7.99
CA VAL A 134 4.39 14.94 8.96
C VAL A 134 5.79 15.58 8.98
N LEU A 135 6.85 14.77 9.01
CA LEU A 135 8.22 15.30 8.95
C LEU A 135 8.50 16.05 7.65
N THR A 136 8.03 15.54 6.51
CA THR A 136 8.14 16.18 5.20
C THR A 136 7.43 17.53 5.18
N ILE A 137 6.22 17.64 5.73
CA ILE A 137 5.53 18.94 5.83
C ILE A 137 6.33 19.91 6.71
N ILE A 138 6.87 19.45 7.85
CA ILE A 138 7.70 20.29 8.72
C ILE A 138 8.93 20.79 7.97
N GLY A 139 9.66 19.90 7.29
CA GLY A 139 10.84 20.26 6.48
C GLY A 139 10.49 21.28 5.40
N ILE A 140 9.43 21.03 4.65
CA ILE A 140 8.94 21.93 3.61
C ILE A 140 8.63 23.32 4.16
N VAL A 141 7.94 23.42 5.30
CA VAL A 141 7.61 24.72 5.94
C VAL A 141 8.86 25.47 6.40
N LEU A 142 9.90 24.75 6.83
CA LEU A 142 11.13 25.36 7.34
C LEU A 142 12.09 25.80 6.23
N TYR A 143 12.12 25.09 5.11
CA TYR A 143 13.15 25.26 4.08
C TYR A 143 12.63 25.81 2.75
N PHE A 144 11.32 25.77 2.49
CA PHE A 144 10.73 26.19 1.22
C PHE A 144 9.65 27.26 1.41
N ASP A 145 9.68 28.29 0.55
CA ASP A 145 8.65 29.32 0.50
C ASP A 145 7.55 28.91 -0.49
N LEU A 146 6.62 28.07 -0.02
CA LEU A 146 5.47 27.62 -0.81
C LEU A 146 4.30 28.59 -0.73
N SER A 147 3.53 28.67 -1.81
CA SER A 147 2.22 29.32 -1.81
C SER A 147 1.36 28.80 -0.66
N ARG A 148 0.75 29.73 0.10
CA ARG A 148 -0.13 29.42 1.25
C ARG A 148 -1.22 28.40 0.91
N TRP A 149 -1.73 28.42 -0.32
CA TRP A 149 -2.74 27.47 -0.78
C TRP A 149 -2.20 26.06 -0.93
N ILE A 150 -0.97 25.89 -1.43
CA ILE A 150 -0.32 24.59 -1.57
C ILE A 150 -0.03 24.01 -0.19
N LEU A 151 0.52 24.82 0.71
CA LEU A 151 0.80 24.40 2.07
C LEU A 151 -0.48 23.98 2.80
N ALA A 152 -1.56 24.76 2.69
CA ALA A 152 -2.86 24.42 3.28
C ALA A 152 -3.42 23.10 2.73
N ALA A 153 -3.29 22.86 1.42
CA ALA A 153 -3.72 21.62 0.79
C ALA A 153 -2.92 20.40 1.27
N LEU A 154 -1.60 20.52 1.43
CA LEU A 154 -0.73 19.46 1.95
C LEU A 154 -1.09 19.13 3.41
N ILE A 155 -1.22 20.14 4.27
CA ILE A 155 -1.63 19.97 5.67
C ILE A 155 -3.00 19.30 5.74
N ALA A 156 -3.98 19.79 4.97
CA ALA A 156 -5.31 19.20 4.94
C ALA A 156 -5.27 17.73 4.50
N SER A 157 -4.45 17.39 3.50
CA SER A 157 -4.30 16.01 3.01
C SER A 157 -3.76 15.08 4.10
N VAL A 158 -2.71 15.50 4.83
CA VAL A 158 -2.16 14.71 5.93
C VAL A 158 -3.14 14.60 7.09
N VAL A 159 -3.85 15.69 7.46
CA VAL A 159 -4.90 15.65 8.49
C VAL A 159 -6.00 14.67 8.10
N ILE A 160 -6.47 14.68 6.85
CA ILE A 160 -7.49 13.75 6.36
C ILE A 160 -6.99 12.30 6.48
N ILE A 161 -5.76 12.01 6.06
CA ILE A 161 -5.18 10.66 6.14
C ILE A 161 -5.05 10.21 7.59
N VAL A 162 -4.56 11.08 8.48
CA VAL A 162 -4.44 10.82 9.92
C VAL A 162 -5.80 10.50 10.52
N VAL A 163 -6.81 11.35 10.28
CA VAL A 163 -8.17 11.16 10.79
C VAL A 163 -8.77 9.87 10.25
N ALA A 164 -8.63 9.61 8.94
CA ALA A 164 -9.13 8.40 8.31
C ALA A 164 -8.47 7.14 8.88
N PHE A 165 -7.15 7.17 9.11
CA PHE A 165 -6.39 6.07 9.70
C PHE A 165 -6.85 5.77 11.13
N PHE A 166 -6.91 6.77 12.01
CA PHE A 166 -7.34 6.57 13.40
C PHE A 166 -8.82 6.22 13.51
N LEU A 167 -9.68 6.76 12.63
CA LEU A 167 -11.09 6.36 12.56
C LEU A 167 -11.21 4.89 12.13
N ALA A 168 -10.49 4.47 11.08
CA ALA A 168 -10.48 3.09 10.62
C ALA A 168 -9.96 2.14 11.71
N LEU A 169 -8.92 2.54 12.43
CA LEU A 169 -8.38 1.77 13.57
C LEU A 169 -9.40 1.67 14.70
N TYR A 170 -10.03 2.79 15.10
CA TYR A 170 -11.06 2.82 16.13
C TYR A 170 -12.22 1.88 15.79
N VAL A 171 -12.74 1.98 14.57
CA VAL A 171 -13.82 1.12 14.04
C VAL A 171 -13.40 -0.35 13.96
N SER A 172 -12.14 -0.62 13.65
CA SER A 172 -11.64 -2.00 13.55
C SER A 172 -11.47 -2.69 14.90
N VAL A 173 -11.43 -1.94 16.00
CA VAL A 173 -11.10 -2.45 17.34
C VAL A 173 -12.29 -2.37 18.30
N ASP A 174 -13.01 -1.25 18.27
CA ASP A 174 -14.11 -0.94 19.17
C ASP A 174 -15.41 -1.62 18.72
N ARG A 175 -16.07 -2.34 19.64
CA ARG A 175 -17.30 -3.10 19.32
C ARG A 175 -18.44 -2.16 18.96
N ASP A 176 -18.64 -1.12 19.78
CA ASP A 176 -19.78 -0.20 19.63
C ASP A 176 -19.65 0.61 18.35
N ALA A 177 -18.44 1.09 18.02
CA ALA A 177 -18.14 1.76 16.76
C ALA A 177 -18.42 0.86 15.55
N GLY A 178 -18.00 -0.40 15.62
CA GLY A 178 -18.29 -1.39 14.59
C GLY A 178 -19.78 -1.63 14.38
N GLU A 179 -20.54 -1.74 15.47
CA GLU A 179 -21.99 -1.91 15.40
C GLU A 179 -22.69 -0.68 14.80
N ARG A 180 -22.24 0.55 15.13
CA ARG A 180 -22.74 1.79 14.52
C ARG A 180 -22.53 1.80 13.01
N ILE A 181 -21.34 1.45 12.56
CA ILE A 181 -21.03 1.38 11.12
C ILE A 181 -21.80 0.26 10.45
N THR A 182 -21.96 -0.88 11.10
CA THR A 182 -22.82 -1.97 10.59
C THR A 182 -24.25 -1.48 10.41
N GLY A 183 -24.80 -0.78 11.39
CA GLY A 183 -26.13 -0.19 11.34
C GLY A 183 -26.28 0.80 10.18
N TRP A 184 -25.29 1.66 9.97
CA TRP A 184 -25.25 2.60 8.85
C TRP A 184 -25.20 1.88 7.49
N ILE A 185 -24.29 0.91 7.31
CA ILE A 185 -24.17 0.10 6.09
C ILE A 185 -25.48 -0.62 5.81
N LEU A 186 -26.07 -1.27 6.81
CA LEU A 186 -27.34 -1.97 6.66
C LEU A 186 -28.48 -1.01 6.33
N GLY A 187 -28.50 0.21 6.89
CA GLY A 187 -29.46 1.24 6.54
C GLY A 187 -29.38 1.63 5.06
N VAL A 188 -28.16 1.83 4.53
CA VAL A 188 -27.93 2.12 3.11
C VAL A 188 -28.35 0.93 2.24
N VAL A 189 -27.94 -0.29 2.60
CA VAL A 189 -28.25 -1.50 1.81
C VAL A 189 -29.76 -1.82 1.83
N LYS A 190 -30.45 -1.58 2.95
CA LYS A 190 -31.92 -1.70 3.06
C LYS A 190 -32.66 -0.80 2.06
N ARG A 191 -32.04 0.31 1.62
CA ARG A 191 -32.60 1.20 0.59
C ARG A 191 -32.61 0.56 -0.80
N PHE A 192 -31.68 -0.35 -1.10
CA PHE A 192 -31.51 -0.96 -2.42
C PHE A 192 -31.96 -2.43 -2.48
N TYR A 193 -31.95 -3.15 -1.37
CA TYR A 193 -32.32 -4.56 -1.29
C TYR A 193 -33.50 -4.76 -0.34
N ARG A 194 -34.68 -5.11 -0.87
CA ARG A 194 -35.95 -5.30 -0.12
C ARG A 194 -36.22 -6.75 0.35
N LYS A 195 -35.36 -7.72 0.03
CA LYS A 195 -35.58 -9.16 0.31
C LYS A 195 -34.42 -9.74 1.11
N ASN A 196 -34.72 -10.64 2.07
CA ASN A 196 -33.77 -11.36 2.93
C ASN A 196 -32.95 -10.50 3.92
N HIS A 197 -33.54 -9.44 4.47
CA HIS A 197 -32.88 -8.52 5.40
C HIS A 197 -32.22 -9.19 6.60
N GLU A 198 -32.92 -10.10 7.28
CA GLU A 198 -32.38 -10.75 8.49
C GLU A 198 -31.18 -11.64 8.20
N ARG A 199 -31.14 -12.29 7.03
CA ARG A 199 -30.02 -13.14 6.64
C ARG A 199 -28.80 -12.30 6.27
N LEU A 200 -29.02 -11.20 5.56
CA LEU A 200 -27.96 -10.26 5.20
C LEU A 200 -27.40 -9.57 6.44
N GLU A 201 -28.27 -9.07 7.32
CA GLU A 201 -27.89 -8.42 8.58
C GLU A 201 -27.05 -9.35 9.45
N ARG A 202 -27.49 -10.60 9.66
CA ARG A 202 -26.70 -11.60 10.40
C ARG A 202 -25.32 -11.83 9.77
N ARG A 203 -25.24 -11.93 8.44
CA ARG A 203 -23.98 -12.17 7.73
C ARG A 203 -23.01 -10.99 7.82
N VAL A 204 -23.49 -9.76 7.69
CA VAL A 204 -22.66 -8.55 7.82
C VAL A 204 -22.16 -8.40 9.26
N ARG A 205 -23.04 -8.58 10.25
CA ARG A 205 -22.66 -8.53 11.67
C ARG A 205 -21.65 -9.60 12.04
N SER A 206 -21.86 -10.85 11.60
CA SER A 206 -20.90 -11.93 11.86
C SER A 206 -19.55 -11.65 11.19
N ALA A 207 -19.57 -11.15 9.95
CA ALA A 207 -18.36 -10.84 9.21
C ALA A 207 -17.56 -9.71 9.87
N LEU A 208 -18.22 -8.64 10.31
CA LEU A 208 -17.54 -7.56 11.02
C LEU A 208 -17.01 -8.02 12.38
N HIS A 209 -17.80 -8.81 13.13
CA HIS A 209 -17.35 -9.32 14.42
C HIS A 209 -16.07 -10.16 14.28
N GLU A 210 -15.99 -11.02 13.26
CA GLU A 210 -14.81 -11.83 12.96
C GLU A 210 -13.62 -11.00 12.48
N PHE A 211 -13.86 -9.97 11.66
CA PHE A 211 -12.83 -9.01 11.29
C PHE A 211 -12.26 -8.29 12.52
N GLN A 212 -13.13 -7.74 13.38
CA GLN A 212 -12.73 -7.01 14.59
C GLN A 212 -12.08 -7.90 15.65
N SER A 213 -12.51 -9.15 15.80
CA SER A 213 -11.83 -10.09 16.69
C SER A 213 -10.42 -10.38 16.19
N THR A 214 -10.24 -10.59 14.87
CA THR A 214 -8.94 -10.80 14.24
C THR A 214 -8.03 -9.58 14.40
N MET A 215 -8.55 -8.37 14.16
CA MET A 215 -7.81 -7.12 14.37
C MET A 215 -7.33 -6.95 15.82
N ARG A 216 -8.20 -7.22 16.80
CA ARG A 216 -7.83 -7.17 18.22
C ARG A 216 -6.75 -8.17 18.60
N MET A 217 -6.84 -9.40 18.10
CA MET A 217 -5.81 -10.42 18.35
C MET A 217 -4.44 -9.95 17.83
N MET A 218 -4.38 -9.39 16.62
CA MET A 218 -3.11 -8.87 16.06
C MET A 218 -2.55 -7.69 16.85
N LEU A 219 -3.40 -6.74 17.27
CA LEU A 219 -2.95 -5.58 18.04
C LEU A 219 -2.53 -5.93 19.47
N ALA A 220 -3.09 -7.01 20.03
CA ALA A 220 -2.67 -7.55 21.32
C ALA A 220 -1.39 -8.41 21.23
N GLU A 221 -1.07 -8.93 20.04
CA GLU A 221 0.11 -9.77 19.82
C GLU A 221 1.39 -8.92 19.79
N LYS A 222 2.21 -9.10 20.83
CA LYS A 222 3.43 -8.30 21.04
C LYS A 222 4.38 -8.38 19.85
N ASN A 223 4.50 -9.53 19.22
CA ASN A 223 5.39 -9.72 18.08
C ASN A 223 4.98 -8.88 16.86
N VAL A 224 3.68 -8.64 16.67
CA VAL A 224 3.19 -7.80 15.57
C VAL A 224 3.66 -6.37 15.75
N LEU A 225 3.56 -5.81 16.96
CA LEU A 225 4.01 -4.44 17.21
C LEU A 225 5.54 -4.35 17.28
N LEU A 226 6.19 -5.28 18.00
CA LEU A 226 7.62 -5.28 18.24
C LEU A 226 8.44 -5.45 16.95
N TYR A 227 8.00 -6.31 16.03
CA TYR A 227 8.70 -6.53 14.77
C TYR A 227 8.04 -5.81 13.59
N GLY A 228 6.71 -5.73 13.56
CA GLY A 228 5.99 -5.13 12.44
C GLY A 228 6.26 -3.64 12.29
N ILE A 229 6.33 -2.87 13.38
CA ILE A 229 6.59 -1.42 13.30
C ILE A 229 8.02 -1.15 12.82
N PRO A 230 9.10 -1.69 13.44
CA PRO A 230 10.46 -1.46 12.96
C PRO A 230 10.69 -1.94 11.52
N ILE A 231 10.15 -3.10 11.13
CA ILE A 231 10.24 -3.57 9.73
C ILE A 231 9.55 -2.57 8.79
N SER A 232 8.45 -1.95 9.20
CA SER A 232 7.75 -0.98 8.36
C SER A 232 8.53 0.33 8.21
N PHE A 233 9.16 0.83 9.27
CA PHE A 233 10.09 1.96 9.14
C PHE A 233 11.29 1.63 8.26
N LEU A 234 11.86 0.43 8.44
CA LEU A 234 12.95 -0.04 7.61
C LEU A 234 12.54 -0.10 6.13
N LEU A 235 11.36 -0.65 5.81
CA LEU A 235 10.83 -0.69 4.45
C LEU A 235 10.81 0.69 3.81
N TRP A 236 10.29 1.72 4.49
CA TRP A 236 10.29 3.08 3.96
C TRP A 236 11.68 3.67 3.76
N ILE A 237 12.62 3.40 4.68
CA ILE A 237 14.02 3.84 4.52
C ILE A 237 14.65 3.17 3.30
N LEU A 238 14.43 1.87 3.11
CA LEU A 238 14.96 1.13 1.95
C LEU A 238 14.32 1.60 0.64
N GLU A 239 13.03 1.94 0.63
CA GLU A 239 12.35 2.54 -0.52
C GLU A 239 13.01 3.87 -0.92
N ILE A 240 13.30 4.75 0.04
CA ILE A 240 13.99 6.03 -0.18
C ILE A 240 15.42 5.79 -0.70
N ILE A 241 16.15 4.85 -0.10
CA ILE A 241 17.51 4.48 -0.57
C ILE A 241 17.44 3.92 -1.99
N ARG A 242 16.44 3.10 -2.33
CA ARG A 242 16.25 2.56 -3.68
C ARG A 242 16.11 3.68 -4.69
N VAL A 243 15.30 4.70 -4.39
CA VAL A 243 15.15 5.89 -5.25
C VAL A 243 16.46 6.68 -5.34
N TYR A 244 17.18 6.87 -4.24
CA TYR A 244 18.49 7.52 -4.23
C TYR A 244 19.51 6.79 -5.13
N LEU A 245 19.53 5.46 -5.11
CA LEU A 245 20.42 4.68 -5.99
C LEU A 245 20.10 4.92 -7.48
N ILE A 246 18.84 5.13 -7.84
CA ILE A 246 18.48 5.47 -9.22
C ILE A 246 19.05 6.84 -9.61
N PHE A 247 18.92 7.87 -8.76
CA PHE A 247 19.55 9.18 -9.00
C PHE A 247 21.08 9.09 -9.07
N ALA A 248 21.69 8.34 -8.16
CA ALA A 248 23.14 8.11 -8.16
C ALA A 248 23.61 7.42 -9.46
N ALA A 249 22.79 6.54 -10.05
CA ALA A 249 23.10 5.91 -11.33
C ALA A 249 23.26 6.94 -12.47
N PHE A 250 22.57 8.07 -12.41
CA PHE A 250 22.69 9.15 -13.40
C PHE A 250 23.71 10.23 -13.01
N GLY A 251 24.47 10.02 -11.92
CA GLY A 251 25.48 10.98 -11.45
C GLY A 251 24.91 12.28 -10.90
N THR A 252 23.62 12.31 -10.53
CA THR A 252 22.98 13.49 -9.95
C THR A 252 23.23 13.54 -8.45
N ASP A 253 23.79 14.65 -7.96
CA ASP A 253 24.06 14.87 -6.53
C ASP A 253 22.83 15.47 -5.83
N ILE A 254 21.81 14.64 -5.62
CA ILE A 254 20.63 15.01 -4.83
C ILE A 254 20.78 14.43 -3.44
N SER A 255 20.66 15.31 -2.42
CA SER A 255 20.74 14.86 -1.03
C SER A 255 19.64 13.85 -0.70
N LEU A 256 19.96 12.87 0.14
CA LEU A 256 19.00 11.85 0.58
C LEU A 256 17.76 12.46 1.25
N LEU A 257 17.91 13.60 1.92
CA LEU A 257 16.81 14.32 2.56
C LEU A 257 15.81 14.85 1.52
N VAL A 258 16.30 15.50 0.45
CA VAL A 258 15.45 15.98 -0.64
C VAL A 258 14.76 14.80 -1.33
N ILE A 259 15.46 13.68 -1.53
CA ILE A 259 14.85 12.47 -2.08
C ILE A 259 13.74 11.94 -1.19
N ALA A 260 13.96 11.87 0.13
CA ALA A 260 12.94 11.45 1.08
C ALA A 260 11.71 12.38 1.02
N GLU A 261 11.89 13.69 1.06
CA GLU A 261 10.79 14.67 1.04
C GLU A 261 9.97 14.57 -0.24
N VAL A 262 10.62 14.61 -1.41
CA VAL A 262 9.94 14.54 -2.71
C VAL A 262 9.27 13.18 -2.90
N PHE A 263 9.88 12.07 -2.47
CA PHE A 263 9.28 10.74 -2.57
C PHE A 263 8.00 10.62 -1.74
N ILE A 264 8.00 11.15 -0.52
CA ILE A 264 6.83 11.14 0.36
C ILE A 264 5.73 12.06 -0.18
N LEU A 265 6.10 13.25 -0.68
CA LEU A 265 5.16 14.15 -1.37
C LEU A 265 4.52 13.50 -2.60
N ALA A 266 5.33 12.90 -3.47
CA ALA A 266 4.88 12.21 -4.67
C ALA A 266 3.93 11.07 -4.28
N THR A 267 4.25 10.33 -3.21
CA THR A 267 3.38 9.27 -2.70
C THR A 267 2.05 9.80 -2.16
N LEU A 268 2.04 10.93 -1.44
CA LEU A 268 0.79 11.58 -0.98
C LEU A 268 -0.13 11.91 -2.15
N ILE A 269 0.44 12.45 -3.24
CA ILE A 269 -0.32 12.80 -4.45
C ILE A 269 -0.75 11.54 -5.21
N GLY A 270 0.10 10.52 -5.25
CA GLY A 270 -0.22 9.22 -5.87
C GLY A 270 -1.36 8.46 -5.18
N MET A 271 -1.69 8.78 -3.93
CA MET A 271 -2.87 8.23 -3.24
C MET A 271 -4.19 8.80 -3.79
N ILE A 272 -4.16 9.92 -4.52
CA ILE A 272 -5.35 10.44 -5.18
C ILE A 272 -5.69 9.47 -6.33
N PRO A 273 -6.89 8.88 -6.35
CA PRO A 273 -7.24 7.79 -7.26
C PRO A 273 -7.55 8.29 -8.69
N LEU A 274 -6.63 9.05 -9.29
CA LEU A 274 -6.78 9.62 -10.63
C LEU A 274 -6.39 8.61 -11.72
N LEU A 275 -5.25 7.94 -11.54
CA LEU A 275 -4.64 7.10 -12.57
C LEU A 275 -4.23 5.73 -11.99
N PRO A 276 -4.22 4.65 -12.82
CA PRO A 276 -3.72 3.34 -12.43
C PRO A 276 -2.32 3.45 -11.82
N GLY A 277 -2.09 2.82 -10.66
CA GLY A 277 -0.77 2.83 -10.01
C GLY A 277 -0.24 4.20 -9.57
N GLY A 278 -1.03 5.27 -9.68
CA GLY A 278 -0.53 6.65 -9.47
C GLY A 278 0.33 7.18 -10.62
N LEU A 279 0.33 6.49 -11.77
CA LEU A 279 1.12 6.83 -12.96
C LEU A 279 0.93 8.30 -13.36
N GLY A 280 2.01 8.96 -13.74
CA GLY A 280 2.01 10.36 -14.18
C GLY A 280 1.84 11.39 -13.06
N ALA A 281 1.09 11.08 -11.99
CA ALA A 281 0.97 11.96 -10.83
C ALA A 281 2.20 11.87 -9.92
N VAL A 282 2.65 10.65 -9.61
CA VAL A 282 3.87 10.40 -8.85
C VAL A 282 5.09 10.85 -9.68
N ASP A 283 5.17 10.40 -10.92
CA ASP A 283 6.29 10.68 -11.82
C ASP A 283 6.41 12.17 -12.13
N GLY A 284 5.29 12.85 -12.39
CA GLY A 284 5.26 14.28 -12.68
C GLY A 284 5.76 15.13 -11.51
N ILE A 285 5.42 14.74 -10.27
CA ILE A 285 5.95 15.43 -9.08
C ILE A 285 7.44 15.19 -8.94
N MET A 286 7.91 13.96 -9.16
CA MET A 286 9.34 13.68 -9.15
C MET A 286 10.08 14.50 -10.21
N ILE A 287 9.55 14.61 -11.44
CA ILE A 287 10.16 15.39 -12.52
C ILE A 287 10.16 16.90 -12.22
N VAL A 288 9.14 17.42 -11.54
CA VAL A 288 9.04 18.86 -11.24
C VAL A 288 9.95 19.26 -10.07
N PHE A 289 10.14 18.37 -9.11
CA PHE A 289 10.84 18.69 -7.86
C PHE A 289 12.29 18.19 -7.78
N TYR A 290 12.70 17.27 -8.64
CA TYR A 290 14.11 16.86 -8.81
C TYR A 290 14.75 17.57 -10.00
#